data_AF-A0A7J2NQ92-F1
#
_entry.id   AF-A0A7J2NQ92-F1
#
_cell.length_a   1.000
_cell.length_b   1.000
_cell.length_c   1.000
_cell.angle_alpha   90.00
_cell.angle_beta   90.00
_cell.angle_gamma   90.00
#
_symmetry.space_group_name_H-M   'P 1'
#
loop_
_entity.id
_entity.type
_entity.pdbx_description
1 polymer ?
#
loop_
_entity_poly.entity_id
_entity_poly.type
_entity_poly.pdbx_seq_one_letter_code
_entity_poly.pdbx_strand_id
1 'polypeptide(L)'
;MDDAKVEKGIITTIGKYTHTAKTRSKKNEIELIPPNFPSFNVFDHDFVSKHELLTPEEKEKFLEEHKVQPYQLPRINAYDPAIIAVGGKPGDIVRVIRKSQTAGKYVAYRYIV
;
A
#
# COMPACT_ATOMS: atom_id res chain seq x y z
N MET A 1 20.33 -6.67 -11.65
CA MET A 1 19.55 -7.64 -10.86
C MET A 1 20.00 -9.04 -11.17
N ASP A 2 20.24 -9.36 -12.44
CA ASP A 2 20.69 -10.67 -12.91
C ASP A 2 22.03 -11.12 -12.29
N ASP A 3 23.01 -10.21 -12.16
CA ASP A 3 24.31 -10.53 -11.54
C ASP A 3 24.22 -10.83 -10.04
N ALA A 4 23.23 -10.26 -9.35
CA ALA A 4 23.02 -10.39 -7.92
C ALA A 4 21.87 -11.35 -7.56
N LYS A 5 21.18 -11.92 -8.55
CA LYS A 5 19.96 -12.75 -8.40
C LYS A 5 18.89 -12.13 -7.47
N VAL A 6 18.65 -10.82 -7.62
CA VAL A 6 17.66 -10.10 -6.81
C VAL A 6 16.38 -9.89 -7.62
N GLU A 7 15.23 -10.29 -7.08
CA GLU A 7 13.92 -10.22 -7.75
C GLU A 7 13.24 -8.85 -7.61
N LYS A 8 13.46 -8.13 -6.50
CA LYS A 8 12.81 -6.84 -6.22
C LYS A 8 13.79 -5.84 -5.63
N GLY A 9 13.60 -4.57 -5.95
CA GLY A 9 14.48 -3.49 -5.50
C GLY A 9 13.71 -2.25 -5.12
N ILE A 10 14.26 -1.48 -4.19
CA ILE A 10 13.74 -0.18 -3.79
C ILE A 10 14.80 0.87 -4.15
N ILE A 11 14.39 1.93 -4.84
CA ILE A 11 15.26 3.07 -5.14
C ILE A 11 14.67 4.32 -4.50
N THR A 12 15.53 5.08 -3.82
CA THR A 12 15.22 6.38 -3.24
C THR A 12 16.13 7.43 -3.86
N THR A 13 15.58 8.59 -4.19
CA THR A 13 16.36 9.72 -4.73
C THR A 13 15.92 11.03 -4.09
N ILE A 14 16.82 11.99 -4.04
CA ILE A 14 16.55 13.34 -3.54
C ILE A 14 15.81 14.18 -4.61
N GLY A 15 16.01 13.85 -5.89
CA GLY A 15 15.42 14.55 -7.03
C GLY A 15 14.20 13.87 -7.63
N LYS A 16 13.72 14.39 -8.75
CA LYS A 16 12.65 13.74 -9.53
C LYS A 16 13.23 12.62 -10.38
N TYR A 17 12.52 11.49 -10.46
CA TYR A 17 12.82 10.44 -11.42
C TYR A 17 12.58 10.92 -12.86
N THR A 18 13.55 10.64 -13.74
CA THR A 18 13.38 10.83 -15.18
C THR A 18 12.29 9.88 -15.72
N HIS A 19 11.69 10.24 -16.85
CA HIS A 19 10.66 9.39 -17.47
C HIS A 19 11.19 7.98 -17.78
N THR A 20 12.41 7.89 -18.32
CA THR A 20 13.08 6.61 -18.60
C THR A 20 13.28 5.77 -17.34
N ALA A 21 13.62 6.39 -16.21
CA ALA A 21 13.75 5.69 -14.94
C ALA A 21 12.41 5.10 -14.48
N LYS A 22 11.30 5.87 -14.58
CA LYS A 22 9.95 5.40 -14.24
C LYS A 22 9.48 4.24 -15.11
N THR A 23 9.80 4.25 -16.40
CA THR A 23 9.41 3.19 -17.32
C THR A 23 10.25 1.92 -17.11
N ARG A 24 11.57 2.08 -16.91
CA ARG A 24 12.46 0.94 -16.64
C ARG A 24 12.21 0.31 -15.27
N SER A 25 11.84 1.08 -14.26
CA SER A 25 11.60 0.54 -12.91
C SER A 25 10.46 -0.49 -12.92
N LYS A 26 9.35 -0.18 -13.61
CA LYS A 26 8.22 -1.10 -13.79
C LYS A 26 8.62 -2.43 -14.42
N LYS A 27 9.52 -2.39 -15.42
CA LYS A 27 9.98 -3.59 -16.13
C LYS A 27 10.87 -4.50 -15.27
N ASN A 28 11.60 -3.92 -14.33
CA ASN A 28 12.56 -4.64 -13.49
C ASN A 28 12.04 -4.86 -12.05
N GLU A 29 10.73 -4.71 -11.83
CA GLU A 29 10.11 -4.83 -10.49
C GLU A 29 10.80 -3.97 -9.41
N ILE A 30 11.23 -2.77 -9.80
CA ILE A 30 11.85 -1.80 -8.91
C ILE A 30 10.78 -0.79 -8.47
N GLU A 31 10.63 -0.66 -7.16
CA GLU A 31 9.78 0.34 -6.54
C GLU A 31 10.54 1.66 -6.34
N LEU A 32 9.96 2.74 -6.85
CA LEU A 32 10.52 4.08 -6.75
C LEU A 32 9.84 4.82 -5.61
N ILE A 33 10.55 5.07 -4.52
CA ILE A 33 10.01 5.85 -3.40
C ILE A 33 9.97 7.33 -3.81
N PRO A 34 8.81 8.01 -3.69
CA PRO A 34 8.72 9.43 -4.01
C PRO A 34 9.63 10.27 -3.09
N PRO A 35 10.19 11.39 -3.58
CA PRO A 35 11.10 12.23 -2.79
C PRO A 35 10.42 12.88 -1.58
N ASN A 36 9.08 13.02 -1.60
CA ASN A 36 8.29 13.55 -0.49
C ASN A 36 7.90 12.46 0.55
N PHE A 37 8.48 11.26 0.47
CA PHE A 37 8.20 10.21 1.44
C PHE A 37 8.78 10.59 2.81
N PRO A 38 8.06 10.36 3.93
CA PRO A 38 8.55 10.68 5.26
C PRO A 38 9.88 9.98 5.58
N SER A 39 10.81 10.69 6.21
CA SER A 39 12.08 10.11 6.68
C SER A 39 11.96 9.32 7.98
N PHE A 40 10.78 9.36 8.62
CA PHE A 40 10.46 8.66 9.85
C PHE A 40 9.40 7.59 9.60
N ASN A 41 9.26 6.65 10.54
CA ASN A 41 8.26 5.62 10.46
C ASN A 41 6.85 6.19 10.71
N VAL A 42 6.00 6.13 9.69
CA VAL A 42 4.65 6.70 9.71
C VAL A 42 3.74 5.98 10.72
N PHE A 43 3.99 4.70 10.99
CA PHE A 43 3.16 3.89 11.89
C PHE A 43 3.38 4.17 13.38
N ASP A 44 4.44 4.91 13.75
CA ASP A 44 4.70 5.27 15.15
C ASP A 44 3.83 6.45 15.61
N HIS A 45 3.14 7.12 14.68
CA HIS A 45 2.29 8.25 14.99
C HIS A 45 0.91 7.80 15.50
N ASP A 46 0.44 8.39 16.61
CA ASP A 46 -0.81 7.97 17.30
C ASP A 46 -2.06 7.97 16.41
N PHE A 47 -2.15 8.89 15.45
CA PHE A 47 -3.29 8.96 14.53
C PHE A 47 -3.19 8.01 13.33
N VAL A 48 -2.04 7.35 13.13
CA VAL A 48 -1.86 6.39 12.05
C VAL A 48 -2.23 5.00 12.58
N SER A 49 -3.34 4.48 12.06
CA SER A 49 -3.82 3.15 12.41
C SER A 49 -2.98 2.05 11.74
N LYS A 50 -3.09 0.81 12.23
CA LYS A 50 -2.42 -0.33 11.60
C LYS A 50 -3.07 -0.64 10.25
N HIS A 51 -2.26 -0.76 9.21
CA HIS A 51 -2.68 -1.13 7.87
C HIS A 51 -2.13 -2.52 7.53
N GLU A 52 -2.97 -3.41 7.05
CA GLU A 52 -2.60 -4.77 6.66
C GLU A 52 -3.22 -5.08 5.28
N LEU A 53 -2.43 -5.57 4.34
CA LEU A 53 -2.94 -6.00 3.04
C LEU A 53 -3.62 -7.36 3.18
N LEU A 54 -4.79 -7.50 2.56
CA LEU A 54 -5.44 -8.79 2.42
C LEU A 54 -4.72 -9.63 1.37
N THR A 55 -4.62 -10.93 1.62
CA THR A 55 -4.16 -11.87 0.60
C THR A 55 -5.19 -11.99 -0.54
N PRO A 56 -4.82 -12.50 -1.73
CA PRO A 56 -5.77 -12.71 -2.82
C PRO A 56 -6.97 -13.58 -2.42
N GLU A 57 -6.73 -14.63 -1.63
CA GLU A 57 -7.76 -15.54 -1.12
C GLU A 57 -8.71 -14.83 -0.14
N GLU A 58 -8.15 -14.06 0.81
CA GLU A 58 -8.94 -13.29 1.77
C GLU A 58 -9.77 -12.20 1.09
N LYS A 59 -9.22 -11.57 0.05
CA LYS A 59 -9.90 -10.56 -0.76
C LYS A 59 -11.12 -11.13 -1.46
N GLU A 60 -10.98 -12.27 -2.15
CA GLU A 60 -12.09 -12.91 -2.85
C GLU A 60 -13.19 -13.32 -1.87
N LYS A 61 -12.80 -13.99 -0.78
CA LYS A 61 -13.72 -14.37 0.29
C LYS A 61 -14.46 -13.17 0.88
N PHE A 62 -13.75 -12.07 1.14
CA PHE A 62 -14.34 -10.86 1.69
C PHE A 62 -15.41 -10.26 0.76
N LEU A 63 -15.10 -10.16 -0.54
CA LEU A 63 -16.03 -9.62 -1.54
C LEU A 63 -17.26 -10.52 -1.72
N GLU A 64 -17.08 -11.84 -1.67
CA GLU A 64 -18.18 -12.81 -1.75
C GLU A 64 -19.08 -12.76 -0.51
N GLU A 65 -18.50 -12.79 0.69
CA GLU A 65 -19.23 -12.77 1.96
C GLU A 65 -20.06 -11.49 2.12
N HIS A 66 -19.47 -10.34 1.78
CA HIS A 66 -20.12 -9.04 1.92
C HIS A 66 -20.97 -8.66 0.70
N LYS A 67 -20.90 -9.45 -0.39
CA LYS A 67 -21.60 -9.20 -1.66
C LYS A 67 -21.38 -7.79 -2.20
N VAL A 68 -20.14 -7.30 -2.10
CA VAL A 68 -19.74 -5.97 -2.55
C VAL A 68 -18.72 -6.07 -3.67
N GLN A 69 -18.74 -5.08 -4.56
CA GLN A 69 -17.74 -4.92 -5.61
C GLN A 69 -16.62 -4.01 -5.12
N PRO A 70 -15.36 -4.19 -5.58
CA PRO A 70 -14.21 -3.43 -5.06
C PRO A 70 -14.39 -1.91 -5.10
N TYR A 71 -15.04 -1.37 -6.14
CA TYR A 71 -15.25 0.08 -6.29
C TYR A 71 -16.28 0.67 -5.32
N GLN A 72 -17.08 -0.17 -4.65
CA GLN A 72 -18.06 0.24 -3.65
C GLN A 72 -17.41 0.44 -2.28
N LEU A 73 -16.19 -0.05 -2.09
CA LEU A 73 -15.44 0.17 -0.86
C LEU A 73 -14.91 1.61 -0.80
N PRO A 74 -14.75 2.16 0.41
CA PRO A 74 -14.03 3.41 0.61
C PRO A 74 -12.64 3.35 -0.03
N ARG A 75 -12.27 4.40 -0.74
CA ARG A 75 -11.04 4.44 -1.53
C ARG A 75 -9.87 4.99 -0.71
N ILE A 76 -8.67 4.49 -1.00
CA ILE A 76 -7.40 5.03 -0.50
C ILE A 76 -6.42 5.19 -1.66
N ASN A 77 -5.63 6.25 -1.65
CA ASN A 77 -4.71 6.55 -2.74
C ASN A 77 -3.48 5.63 -2.65
N ALA A 78 -3.06 5.04 -3.77
CA ALA A 78 -1.82 4.25 -3.86
C ALA A 78 -0.55 5.06 -3.53
N TYR A 79 -0.61 6.39 -3.65
CA TYR A 79 0.47 7.30 -3.28
C TYR A 79 0.46 7.71 -1.79
N ASP A 80 -0.48 7.18 -0.98
CA ASP A 80 -0.50 7.43 0.46
C ASP A 80 0.76 6.81 1.13
N PRO A 81 1.45 7.53 2.03
CA PRO A 81 2.65 7.02 2.68
C PRO A 81 2.45 5.70 3.43
N ALA A 82 1.29 5.48 4.05
CA ALA A 82 0.99 4.23 4.74
C ALA A 82 0.80 3.07 3.77
N ILE A 83 0.26 3.32 2.57
CA ILE A 83 0.07 2.30 1.53
C ILE A 83 1.40 1.91 0.88
N ILE A 84 2.24 2.91 0.56
CA ILE A 84 3.59 2.68 0.05
C ILE A 84 4.41 1.89 1.09
N ALA A 85 4.30 2.22 2.38
CA ALA A 85 5.04 1.53 3.44
C ALA A 85 4.61 0.06 3.62
N VAL A 86 3.35 -0.29 3.36
CA VAL A 86 2.90 -1.70 3.36
C VAL A 86 3.09 -2.41 2.01
N GLY A 87 3.55 -1.71 0.98
CA GLY A 87 3.76 -2.26 -0.37
C GLY A 87 2.45 -2.54 -1.14
N GLY A 88 1.38 -1.79 -0.85
CA GLY A 88 0.08 -1.99 -1.47
C GLY A 88 0.05 -1.50 -2.92
N LYS A 89 -0.60 -2.25 -3.82
CA LYS A 89 -0.75 -1.87 -5.23
C LYS A 89 -2.19 -1.44 -5.54
N PRO A 90 -2.40 -0.62 -6.59
CA PRO A 90 -3.75 -0.35 -7.10
C PRO A 90 -4.49 -1.66 -7.39
N GLY A 91 -5.70 -1.80 -6.87
CA GLY A 91 -6.48 -3.03 -6.95
C GLY A 91 -6.50 -3.88 -5.68
N ASP A 92 -5.59 -3.63 -4.74
CA ASP A 92 -5.56 -4.34 -3.46
C ASP A 92 -6.57 -3.76 -2.47
N ILE A 93 -6.91 -4.55 -1.44
CA ILE A 93 -7.76 -4.12 -0.34
C ILE A 93 -6.91 -4.10 0.93
N VAL A 94 -6.92 -2.97 1.62
CA VAL A 94 -6.25 -2.79 2.90
C VAL A 94 -7.24 -2.87 4.04
N ARG A 95 -6.89 -3.64 5.06
CA ARG A 95 -7.55 -3.71 6.36
C ARG A 95 -6.93 -2.68 7.29
N VAL A 96 -7.72 -1.70 7.71
CA VAL A 96 -7.34 -0.63 8.64
C VAL A 96 -7.90 -0.94 10.02
N ILE A 97 -7.02 -1.20 10.99
CA ILE A 97 -7.38 -1.56 12.36
C ILE A 97 -7.09 -0.36 13.26
N ARG A 98 -8.15 0.25 13.81
CA ARG A 98 -8.04 1.38 14.75
C ARG A 98 -8.60 1.04 16.12
N LYS A 99 -8.07 1.69 17.15
CA LYS A 99 -8.67 1.68 18.49
C LYS A 99 -9.93 2.55 18.45
N SER A 100 -11.06 1.98 18.85
CA SER A 100 -12.34 2.70 18.95
C SER A 100 -12.68 2.90 20.41
N GLN A 101 -13.14 4.10 20.77
CA GLN A 101 -13.59 4.40 22.14
C GLN A 101 -14.82 3.58 22.53
N THR A 102 -15.71 3.29 21.57
CA THR A 102 -16.96 2.56 21.83
C THR A 102 -16.80 1.05 21.72
N ALA A 103 -16.15 0.58 20.65
CA ALA A 103 -16.05 -0.84 20.29
C ALA A 103 -14.72 -1.48 20.70
N GLY A 104 -13.79 -0.73 21.29
CA GLY A 104 -12.42 -1.16 21.58
C GLY A 104 -11.55 -1.26 20.32
N LYS A 105 -11.94 -2.10 19.36
CA LYS A 105 -11.30 -2.24 18.03
C LYS A 105 -12.32 -2.05 16.93
N TYR A 106 -11.96 -1.26 15.93
CA TYR A 106 -12.76 -1.07 14.72
C TYR A 106 -11.92 -1.40 13.49
N VAL A 107 -12.49 -2.20 12.59
CA VAL A 107 -11.84 -2.65 11.37
C VAL A 107 -12.59 -2.04 10.18
N ALA A 108 -11.86 -1.38 9.30
CA ALA A 108 -12.37 -0.86 8.04
C ALA A 108 -11.59 -1.44 6.87
N TYR A 109 -12.28 -1.71 5.77
CA TYR A 109 -11.66 -2.17 4.52
C TYR A 109 -11.68 -1.04 3.51
N ARG A 110 -10.53 -0.79 2.85
CA ARG A 110 -10.40 0.25 1.84
C ARG A 110 -9.78 -0.30 0.56
N TYR A 111 -10.27 0.16 -0.58
CA TYR A 111 -9.77 -0.22 -1.90
C TYR A 111 -8.69 0.76 -2.38
N ILE A 112 -7.54 0.24 -2.77
CA ILE A 112 -6.40 1.05 -3.22
C ILE A 112 -6.60 1.43 -4.69
N VAL A 113 -6.50 2.73 -4.98
CA VAL A 113 -6.66 3.34 -6.31
C VAL A 113 -5.47 4.17 -6.71
#